data_AF-A0A258EZ39-F1
#
_entry.id   AF-A0A258EZ39-F1
#
_cell.length_a   1.000
_cell.length_b   1.000
_cell.length_c   1.000
_cell.angle_alpha   90.00
_cell.angle_beta   90.00
_cell.angle_gamma   90.00
#
_symmetry.space_group_name_H-M   'P 1'
#
loop_
_entity.id
_entity.type
_entity.pdbx_description
1 polymer ?
#
loop_
_entity_poly.entity_id
_entity_poly.type
_entity_poly.pdbx_seq_one_letter_code
_entity_poly.pdbx_strand_id
1 'polypeptide(L)'
;LIQASRGQHGGIRLGKPKHSINLRQVIELMEATLAPVNCEDPVCIILQGCALKTILFEAQHAFLQYVERYTLADLAEPAVSIVHFLNGDKQS
;
A
#
# COMPACT_ATOMS: atom_id res chain seq x y z
N LEU A 1 2.17 13.35 0.93
CA LEU A 1 1.40 12.75 -0.21
C LEU A 1 0.11 13.50 -0.50
N ILE A 2 -0.54 14.05 0.52
CA ILE A 2 -1.86 14.66 0.43
C ILE A 2 -1.80 16.13 0.89
N GLN A 3 -2.65 16.96 0.30
CA GLN A 3 -3.01 18.29 0.80
C GLN A 3 -4.49 18.26 1.18
N ALA A 4 -4.80 18.76 2.39
CA ALA A 4 -6.17 18.89 2.86
C ALA A 4 -6.49 20.37 3.13
N SER A 5 -7.66 20.82 2.72
CA SER A 5 -8.19 22.15 3.05
C SER A 5 -9.53 22.02 3.78
N ARG A 6 -9.78 22.92 4.73
CA ARG A 6 -11.04 23.00 5.51
C ARG A 6 -11.98 24.06 4.94
N GLY A 7 -13.24 24.03 5.35
CA GLY A 7 -14.29 24.97 4.95
C GLY A 7 -15.30 24.37 3.96
N GLN A 8 -16.31 25.16 3.58
CA GLN A 8 -17.41 24.75 2.69
C GLN A 8 -16.93 24.22 1.32
N HIS A 9 -15.77 24.68 0.84
CA HIS A 9 -15.11 24.22 -0.38
C HIS A 9 -13.79 23.50 -0.07
N GLY A 10 -13.70 22.92 1.13
CA GLY A 10 -12.60 22.09 1.57
C GLY A 10 -12.55 20.76 0.79
N GLY A 11 -11.50 19.99 1.04
CA GLY A 11 -11.33 18.71 0.38
C GLY A 11 -9.91 18.18 0.48
N ILE A 12 -9.70 17.04 -0.16
CA ILE A 12 -8.45 16.31 -0.18
C ILE A 12 -7.95 16.22 -1.62
N ARG A 13 -6.68 16.55 -1.84
CA ARG A 13 -6.02 16.45 -3.15
C ARG A 13 -4.62 15.89 -2.99
N LEU A 14 -4.04 15.39 -4.08
CA LEU A 14 -2.64 14.98 -4.09
C LEU A 14 -1.75 16.21 -3.86
N GLY A 15 -0.78 16.07 -2.96
CA GLY A 15 0.20 17.12 -2.66
C GLY A 15 1.40 17.14 -3.60
N LYS A 16 1.50 16.16 -4.51
CA LYS A 16 2.51 16.06 -5.57
C LYS A 16 1.92 15.31 -6.78
N PRO A 17 2.51 15.42 -7.98
CA PRO A 17 2.01 14.72 -9.16
C PRO A 17 1.97 13.20 -8.97
N LYS A 18 0.94 12.53 -9.52
CA LYS A 18 0.73 11.06 -9.36
C LYS A 18 1.93 10.20 -9.79
N HIS A 19 2.64 10.62 -10.84
CA HIS A 19 3.86 9.95 -11.33
C HIS A 19 5.09 10.07 -10.40
N SER A 20 4.99 10.87 -9.33
CA SER A 20 6.05 11.05 -8.33
C SER A 20 5.70 10.38 -6.98
N ILE A 21 4.56 9.69 -6.92
CA ILE A 21 4.10 8.95 -5.74
C ILE A 21 4.41 7.48 -5.99
N ASN A 22 5.49 6.98 -5.41
CA ASN A 22 5.86 5.57 -5.50
C ASN A 22 4.87 4.69 -4.71
N LEU A 23 4.47 3.52 -5.23
CA LEU A 23 3.50 2.66 -4.54
C LEU A 23 4.05 2.04 -3.25
N ARG A 24 5.36 1.73 -3.18
CA ARG A 24 6.00 1.27 -1.95
C ARG A 24 5.86 2.29 -0.83
N GLN A 25 6.07 3.58 -1.13
CA GLN A 25 5.86 4.67 -0.16
C GLN A 25 4.42 4.75 0.35
N VAL A 26 3.44 4.45 -0.50
CA VAL A 26 2.03 4.44 -0.09
C VAL A 26 1.78 3.27 0.88
N ILE A 27 2.25 2.07 0.53
CA ILE A 27 2.10 0.86 1.35
C ILE A 27 2.79 1.06 2.71
N GLU A 28 4.04 1.52 2.72
CA GLU A 28 4.80 1.81 3.95
C GLU A 28 4.11 2.86 4.85
N LEU A 29 3.36 3.80 4.27
CA LEU A 29 2.63 4.81 5.04
C LEU A 29 1.31 4.27 5.63
N MET A 30 0.67 3.31 4.94
CA MET A 30 -0.66 2.81 5.30
C MET A 30 -0.59 1.60 6.23
N GLU A 31 0.44 0.77 6.11
CA GLU A 31 0.58 -0.44 6.90
C GLU A 31 1.16 -0.16 8.28
N ALA A 32 0.54 -0.72 9.33
CA ALA A 32 1.05 -0.61 10.70
C ALA A 32 2.35 -1.41 10.90
N THR A 33 2.50 -2.50 10.15
CA THR A 33 3.72 -3.32 10.12
C THR A 33 3.88 -3.96 8.75
N LEU A 34 5.13 -4.09 8.33
CA LEU A 34 5.51 -4.87 7.15
C LEU A 34 6.12 -6.23 7.54
N ALA A 35 6.07 -6.60 8.81
CA ALA A 35 6.47 -7.93 9.24
C ALA A 35 5.38 -8.94 8.82
N PRO A 36 5.68 -9.91 7.94
CA PRO A 36 4.69 -10.87 7.46
C PRO A 36 4.28 -11.89 8.53
N VAL A 37 5.00 -11.94 9.65
CA VAL A 37 4.72 -12.79 10.79
C VAL A 37 5.17 -12.10 12.08
N ASN A 38 4.35 -12.16 13.11
CA ASN A 38 4.73 -11.80 14.47
C ASN A 38 5.16 -13.07 15.22
N CYS A 39 6.45 -13.20 15.51
CA CYS A 39 6.99 -14.34 16.26
C CYS A 39 7.08 -14.07 17.77
N GLU A 40 6.68 -12.89 18.23
CA GLU A 40 6.82 -12.48 19.63
C GLU A 40 5.53 -12.66 20.43
N ASP A 41 4.37 -12.72 19.76
CA ASP A 41 3.07 -12.85 20.42
C ASP A 41 2.12 -13.83 19.68
N PRO A 42 1.95 -15.06 20.21
CA PRO A 42 2.75 -15.66 21.28
C PRO A 42 4.19 -15.93 20.82
N VAL A 43 5.12 -16.05 21.79
CA VAL A 43 6.52 -16.36 21.50
C VAL A 43 6.64 -17.66 20.70
N CYS A 44 7.24 -17.56 19.51
CA CYS A 44 7.47 -18.69 18.63
C CYS A 44 8.61 -19.56 19.17
N ILE A 45 8.27 -20.76 19.65
CA ILE A 45 9.24 -21.69 20.26
C ILE A 45 10.33 -22.19 19.30
N ILE A 46 10.13 -22.10 17.98
CA ILE A 46 11.09 -22.53 16.95
C ILE A 46 11.89 -21.37 16.34
N LEU A 47 11.81 -20.15 16.91
CA LEU A 47 12.35 -18.92 16.31
C LEU A 47 13.81 -19.04 15.84
N GLN A 48 14.69 -19.68 16.64
CA GLN A 48 16.12 -19.81 16.35
C GLN A 48 16.44 -20.67 15.11
N GLY A 49 15.49 -21.51 14.65
CA GLY A 49 15.65 -22.38 13.48
C GLY A 49 14.50 -22.28 12.47
N CYS A 50 13.67 -21.25 12.57
CA CYS A 50 12.45 -21.13 11.78
C CYS A 50 12.75 -20.69 10.35
N ALA A 51 12.95 -21.66 9.44
CA ALA A 51 13.11 -21.38 8.00
C ALA A 51 11.91 -20.62 7.40
N LEU A 52 10.70 -20.85 7.94
CA LEU A 52 9.49 -20.15 7.51
C LEU A 52 9.59 -18.63 7.72
N LYS A 53 10.15 -18.18 8.85
CA LYS A 53 10.35 -16.75 9.11
C LYS A 53 11.18 -16.14 7.98
N THR A 54 12.32 -16.74 7.67
CA THR A 54 13.21 -16.26 6.59
C THR A 54 12.48 -16.21 5.24
N ILE A 55 11.81 -17.30 4.85
CA ILE A 55 11.07 -17.37 3.58
C ILE A 55 10.02 -16.26 3.48
N LEU A 56 9.26 -16.02 4.56
CA LEU A 56 8.23 -14.99 4.57
C LEU A 56 8.83 -13.58 4.46
N PHE A 57 9.92 -13.30 5.17
CA PHE A 57 10.59 -12.00 5.08
C PHE A 57 11.21 -11.76 3.71
N GLU A 58 11.78 -12.78 3.06
CA GLU A 58 12.28 -12.68 1.69
C GLU A 58 11.14 -12.41 0.69
N ALA A 59 10.01 -13.11 0.82
CA ALA A 59 8.82 -12.87 0.00
C ALA A 59 8.28 -11.45 0.18
N GLN A 60 8.20 -10.97 1.42
CA GLN A 60 7.78 -9.60 1.72
C GLN A 60 8.73 -8.57 1.09
N HIS A 61 10.04 -8.80 1.16
CA HIS A 61 11.02 -7.91 0.54
C HIS A 61 10.86 -7.90 -0.98
N ALA A 62 10.70 -9.07 -1.61
CA ALA A 62 10.47 -9.18 -3.04
C ALA A 62 9.16 -8.47 -3.48
N PHE A 63 8.10 -8.58 -2.68
CA PHE A 63 6.86 -7.84 -2.89
C PHE A 63 7.10 -6.32 -2.88
N LEU A 64 7.75 -5.80 -1.84
CA LEU A 64 8.04 -4.36 -1.72
C LEU A 64 8.93 -3.84 -2.86
N GLN A 65 9.94 -4.62 -3.28
CA GLN A 65 10.77 -4.29 -4.42
C GLN A 65 10.02 -4.33 -5.76
N TYR A 66 9.02 -5.21 -5.89
CA TYR A 66 8.21 -5.29 -7.09
C TYR A 66 7.29 -4.07 -7.21
N VAL A 67 6.57 -3.72 -6.13
CA VAL A 67 5.65 -2.57 -6.12
C VAL A 67 6.39 -1.23 -6.22
N GLU A 68 7.64 -1.15 -5.78
CA GLU A 68 8.50 0.03 -5.93
C GLU A 68 8.75 0.43 -7.40
N ARG A 69 8.51 -0.46 -8.35
CA ARG A 69 8.64 -0.17 -9.79
C ARG A 69 7.47 0.65 -10.35
N TYR A 70 6.42 0.84 -9.55
CA TYR A 70 5.19 1.49 -9.96
C TYR A 70 4.93 2.75 -9.15
N THR A 71 4.09 3.60 -9.72
CA THR A 71 3.63 4.86 -9.14
C THR A 71 2.11 4.89 -9.06
N LEU A 72 1.57 5.89 -8.36
CA LEU A 72 0.12 6.11 -8.33
C LEU A 72 -0.47 6.41 -9.73
N ALA A 73 0.37 6.83 -10.69
CA ALA A 73 -0.08 7.03 -12.07
C ALA A 73 -0.52 5.73 -12.74
N ASP A 74 0.23 4.65 -12.50
CA ASP A 74 0.01 3.34 -13.14
C ASP A 74 -1.32 2.70 -12.73
N LEU A 75 -1.83 3.06 -11.54
CA LEU A 75 -3.15 2.63 -11.06
C LEU A 75 -4.30 3.49 -11.59
N ALA A 76 -3.99 4.70 -12.05
CA ALA A 76 -4.99 5.67 -12.50
C ALA A 76 -5.28 5.56 -14.01
N GLU A 77 -4.64 4.62 -14.71
CA GLU A 77 -4.86 4.37 -16.15
C GLU A 77 -5.96 3.31 -16.40
N PRO A 78 -6.61 3.33 -17.58
CA PRO A 78 -7.86 2.60 -17.85
C PRO A 78 -7.80 1.08 -17.72
N ALA A 79 -6.61 0.46 -17.72
CA ALA A 79 -6.45 -0.99 -17.63
C ALA A 79 -6.90 -1.55 -16.26
N VAL A 80 -6.92 -0.71 -15.21
CA VAL A 80 -7.51 -1.02 -13.90
C VAL A 80 -8.37 0.17 -13.49
N SER A 81 -9.45 0.44 -14.23
CA SER A 81 -10.39 1.50 -13.85
C SER A 81 -11.20 1.10 -12.61
N ILE A 82 -10.57 1.25 -11.44
CA ILE A 82 -11.28 1.16 -10.15
C ILE A 82 -12.30 2.29 -9.99
N VAL A 83 -12.15 3.37 -10.78
CA VAL A 83 -13.12 4.48 -10.86
C VAL A 83 -14.51 3.97 -11.22
N HIS A 84 -14.62 2.96 -12.10
CA HIS A 84 -15.91 2.32 -12.35
C HIS A 84 -16.48 1.66 -11.08
N PHE A 85 -15.65 0.97 -10.31
CA PHE A 85 -16.08 0.26 -9.10
C PHE A 85 -16.37 1.20 -7.92
N LEU A 86 -15.67 2.34 -7.82
CA LEU A 86 -15.88 3.35 -6.79
C LEU A 86 -17.10 4.24 -7.07
N ASN A 87 -17.56 4.30 -8.33
CA ASN A 87 -18.77 5.02 -8.74
C ASN A 87 -20.05 4.16 -8.66
N GLY A 88 -20.05 3.09 -7.85
CA GLY A 88 -21.23 2.25 -7.62
C GLY A 88 -22.50 3.05 -7.36
N ASP A 89 -23.56 2.71 -8.10
CA ASP A 89 -24.97 3.07 -7.93
C ASP A 89 -25.37 4.55 -8.06
N LYS A 90 -25.24 5.10 -9.28
CA LYS A 90 -26.18 6.11 -9.80
C LYS A 90 -26.66 5.77 -11.20
N GLN A 91 -27.38 4.65 -11.32
CA GLN A 91 -28.33 4.42 -12.41
C GLN A 91 -29.67 4.02 -11.79
N SER A 92 -30.40 5.02 -11.31
CA SER A 92 -31.87 5.06 -11.23
C SER A 92 -32.28 6.52 -11.06
#